data_AF-A0AAU7DM63-F1
#
_entry.id   AF-A0AAU7DM63-F1
#
_cell.length_a   1.000
_cell.length_b   1.000
_cell.length_c   1.000
_cell.angle_alpha   90.00
_cell.angle_beta   90.00
_cell.angle_gamma   90.00
#
_symmetry.space_group_name_H-M   'P 1'
#
loop_
_entity.id
_entity.type
_entity.pdbx_description
1 polymer ?
#
loop_
_entity_poly.entity_id
_entity_poly.type
_entity_poly.pdbx_seq_one_letter_code
_entity_poly.pdbx_strand_id
1 'polypeptide(L)'
;MLINAAIIILGFWAPWIEPWHIGRRISLLEWLALELSRTGIASFSTGTTALLILASLIAAKAVLFRVWGAAYLGPTTVNSGSMVAGEVMADGPYRYMRNPLYIGLLCMVIALAFLMPVTGAAFALILITAFSIRLTLGEEAFLTAKIGEPYAAYLHAVPRFIPRFRGAPVPAGTKPQWLRAFVAELTPIGVLVAIIVYARNYDPQLTGRIILIFFGASLVVRAFLPRVNVNPEPMK
;
A
#
# COMPACT_ATOMS: atom_id res chain seq x y z
N MET A 1 4.66 0.69 -10.59
CA MET A 1 3.90 -0.52 -10.21
C MET A 1 4.68 -1.83 -10.40
N LEU A 2 5.39 -2.03 -11.53
CA LEU A 2 6.12 -3.28 -11.83
C LEU A 2 7.16 -3.66 -10.77
N ILE A 3 7.97 -2.71 -10.29
CA ILE A 3 9.00 -2.97 -9.27
C ILE A 3 8.36 -3.51 -7.98
N ASN A 4 7.29 -2.89 -7.48
CA ASN A 4 6.61 -3.36 -6.27
C ASN A 4 6.04 -4.77 -6.44
N ALA A 5 5.46 -5.06 -7.61
CA ALA A 5 4.96 -6.40 -7.92
C ALA A 5 6.09 -7.43 -7.95
N ALA A 6 7.21 -7.10 -8.59
CA ALA A 6 8.39 -7.97 -8.62
C ALA A 6 8.94 -8.24 -7.21
N ILE A 7 9.02 -7.23 -6.35
CA ILE A 7 9.46 -7.39 -4.96
C ILE A 7 8.51 -8.33 -4.20
N ILE A 8 7.19 -8.14 -4.33
CA ILE A 8 6.19 -8.99 -3.66
C ILE A 8 6.27 -10.43 -4.17
N ILE A 9 6.39 -10.64 -5.49
CA ILE A 9 6.52 -11.97 -6.11
C ILE A 9 7.79 -12.66 -5.62
N LEU A 10 8.93 -11.95 -5.61
CA LEU A 10 10.20 -12.48 -5.09
C LEU A 10 10.12 -12.77 -3.59
N GLY A 11 9.36 -11.99 -2.82
CA GLY A 11 9.09 -12.24 -1.40
C GLY A 11 8.31 -13.55 -1.18
N PHE A 12 7.28 -13.82 -1.98
CA PHE A 12 6.55 -15.09 -1.92
C PHE A 12 7.37 -16.28 -2.44
N TRP A 13 8.09 -16.11 -3.54
CA TRP A 13 8.89 -17.16 -4.14
C TRP A 13 10.12 -17.51 -3.28
N ALA A 14 10.77 -16.49 -2.73
CA ALA A 14 12.01 -16.58 -1.96
C ALA A 14 12.99 -17.59 -2.59
N PRO A 15 13.46 -17.32 -3.82
CA PRO A 15 14.24 -18.28 -4.62
C PRO A 15 15.53 -18.71 -3.93
N TRP A 16 16.02 -17.94 -2.96
CA TRP A 16 17.25 -18.22 -2.24
C TRP A 16 17.16 -19.34 -1.19
N ILE A 17 15.96 -19.84 -0.89
CA ILE A 17 15.80 -20.90 0.12
C ILE A 17 16.39 -22.22 -0.37
N GLU A 18 16.15 -22.65 -1.62
CA GLU A 18 16.68 -23.95 -2.09
C GLU A 18 18.19 -23.89 -2.42
N PRO A 19 18.66 -22.95 -3.27
CA PRO A 19 20.03 -23.01 -3.76
C PRO A 19 21.05 -22.61 -2.69
N TRP A 20 20.70 -21.65 -1.82
CA TRP A 20 21.62 -21.09 -0.83
C TRP A 20 21.24 -21.40 0.61
N HIS A 21 20.16 -22.15 0.85
CA HIS A 21 19.71 -22.55 2.19
C HIS A 21 19.47 -21.37 3.15
N ILE A 22 19.11 -20.20 2.61
CA ILE A 22 18.87 -18.97 3.40
C ILE A 22 17.41 -18.94 3.88
N GLY A 23 17.16 -19.54 5.03
CA GLY A 23 15.84 -19.58 5.68
C GLY A 23 15.11 -20.92 5.48
N ARG A 24 13.79 -20.92 5.70
CA ARG A 24 12.93 -22.11 5.59
C ARG A 24 11.62 -21.76 4.89
N ARG A 25 10.99 -22.74 4.25
CA ARG A 25 9.65 -22.64 3.65
C ARG A 25 8.53 -22.71 4.70
N ILE A 26 8.69 -21.92 5.75
CA ILE A 26 7.69 -21.72 6.80
C ILE A 26 7.27 -20.26 6.69
N SER A 27 5.97 -20.03 6.57
CA SER A 27 5.45 -18.66 6.49
C SER A 27 5.75 -17.90 7.79
N LEU A 28 5.85 -16.57 7.70
CA LEU A 28 6.02 -15.73 8.88
C LEU A 28 4.89 -15.94 9.89
N LEU A 29 3.66 -16.17 9.41
CA LEU A 29 2.51 -16.47 10.24
C LEU A 29 2.67 -17.77 11.03
N GLU A 30 3.03 -18.87 10.36
CA GLU A 30 3.26 -20.16 11.03
C GLU A 30 4.42 -20.07 12.01
N TRP A 31 5.51 -19.39 11.62
CA TRP A 31 6.65 -19.19 12.49
C TRP A 31 6.29 -18.43 13.76
N LEU A 32 5.53 -17.32 13.64
CA LEU A 32 5.04 -16.56 14.79
C LEU A 32 4.05 -17.36 15.64
N ALA A 33 3.13 -18.11 15.01
CA ALA A 33 2.18 -18.96 15.73
C ALA A 33 2.88 -20.07 16.52
N LEU A 34 3.93 -20.66 15.96
CA LEU A 34 4.78 -21.63 16.66
C LEU A 34 5.51 -20.99 17.84
N GLU A 35 6.01 -19.77 17.68
CA GLU A 35 6.72 -19.06 18.76
C GLU A 35 5.78 -18.65 19.91
N LEU A 36 4.56 -18.20 19.59
CA LEU A 36 3.50 -17.97 20.59
C LEU A 36 3.14 -19.26 21.35
N SER A 37 3.14 -20.40 20.65
CA SER A 37 2.89 -21.70 21.28
C SER A 37 4.05 -22.17 22.14
N ARG A 38 5.30 -21.93 21.75
CA ARG A 38 6.50 -22.29 22.53
C ARG A 38 6.63 -21.49 23.80
N THR A 39 6.29 -20.21 23.75
CA THR A 39 6.32 -19.30 24.90
C THR A 39 5.15 -19.50 25.87
N GLY A 40 4.17 -20.35 25.52
CA GLY A 40 2.99 -20.63 26.34
C GLY A 40 1.94 -19.51 26.33
N ILE A 41 2.09 -18.49 25.47
CA ILE A 41 1.17 -17.35 25.39
C ILE A 41 -0.17 -17.76 24.78
N ALA A 42 -0.15 -18.59 23.73
CA ALA A 42 -1.36 -19.06 23.05
C ALA A 42 -1.08 -20.39 22.34
N SER A 43 -2.10 -21.26 22.21
CA SER A 43 -1.95 -22.46 21.39
C SER A 43 -1.69 -22.10 19.92
N PHE A 44 -1.03 -22.99 19.16
CA PHE A 44 -0.74 -22.76 17.74
C PHE A 44 -1.99 -22.33 16.94
N SER A 45 -3.13 -22.98 17.15
CA SER A 45 -4.40 -22.64 16.48
C SER A 45 -4.91 -21.24 16.85
N THR A 46 -4.87 -20.89 18.13
CA THR A 46 -5.28 -19.57 18.63
C THR A 46 -4.35 -18.47 18.10
N GLY A 47 -3.03 -18.72 18.15
CA GLY A 47 -2.01 -17.81 17.62
C GLY A 47 -2.19 -17.57 16.11
N THR A 48 -2.39 -18.64 15.34
CA THR A 48 -2.67 -18.59 13.89
C THR A 48 -3.88 -17.70 13.60
N THR A 49 -4.99 -17.93 14.30
CA THR A 49 -6.23 -17.17 14.13
C THR A 49 -6.05 -15.70 14.50
N ALA A 50 -5.39 -15.40 15.62
CA ALA A 50 -5.12 -14.04 16.06
C ALA A 50 -4.23 -13.27 15.06
N LEU A 51 -3.20 -13.91 14.52
CA LEU A 51 -2.31 -13.33 13.52
C LEU A 51 -3.03 -13.09 12.19
N LEU A 52 -3.95 -13.97 11.78
CA LEU A 52 -4.79 -13.75 10.59
C LEU A 52 -5.75 -12.57 10.77
N ILE A 53 -6.34 -12.42 11.95
CA ILE A 53 -7.18 -11.25 12.29
C ILE A 53 -6.33 -9.98 12.23
N LEU A 54 -5.13 -10.00 12.82
CA LEU A 54 -4.20 -8.89 12.77
C LEU A 54 -3.81 -8.52 11.33
N ALA A 55 -3.46 -9.51 10.50
CA ALA A 55 -3.15 -9.30 9.09
C ALA A 55 -4.34 -8.68 8.33
N SER A 56 -5.57 -9.14 8.61
CA SER A 56 -6.81 -8.60 8.03
C SER A 56 -7.04 -7.14 8.44
N LEU A 57 -6.82 -6.80 9.71
CA LEU A 57 -6.94 -5.41 10.20
C LEU A 57 -5.89 -4.49 9.57
N ILE A 58 -4.66 -4.97 9.40
CA ILE A 58 -3.59 -4.23 8.73
C ILE A 58 -3.93 -4.03 7.24
N ALA A 59 -4.44 -5.05 6.55
CA ALA A 59 -4.91 -4.95 5.18
C ALA A 59 -6.09 -3.98 5.04
N ALA A 60 -7.02 -3.95 5.99
CA ALA A 60 -8.13 -3.00 6.00
C ALA A 60 -7.63 -1.56 6.14
N LYS A 61 -6.65 -1.31 7.03
CA LYS A 61 -5.98 -0.01 7.17
C LYS A 61 -5.27 0.41 5.88
N ALA A 62 -4.63 -0.54 5.20
CA ALA A 62 -3.99 -0.30 3.91
C ALA A 62 -5.00 0.15 2.84
N VAL A 63 -6.13 -0.57 2.71
CA VAL A 63 -7.23 -0.20 1.79
C VAL A 63 -7.75 1.19 2.12
N LEU A 64 -7.98 1.49 3.41
CA LEU A 64 -8.45 2.80 3.85
C LEU A 64 -7.52 3.92 3.37
N PHE A 65 -6.21 3.83 3.62
CA PHE A 65 -5.26 4.85 3.18
C PHE A 65 -5.18 4.98 1.67
N ARG A 66 -5.26 3.86 0.94
CA ARG A 66 -5.20 3.86 -0.52
C ARG A 66 -6.43 4.50 -1.14
N VAL A 67 -7.63 4.10 -0.71
CA VAL A 67 -8.90 4.67 -1.18
C VAL A 67 -9.00 6.15 -0.78
N TRP A 68 -8.63 6.50 0.45
CA TRP A 68 -8.65 7.89 0.91
C TRP A 68 -7.68 8.77 0.14
N GLY A 69 -6.45 8.32 -0.11
CA GLY A 69 -5.47 9.06 -0.92
C GLY A 69 -5.92 9.19 -2.38
N ALA A 70 -6.35 8.09 -3.00
CA ALA A 70 -6.79 8.08 -4.39
C ALA A 70 -8.06 8.92 -4.64
N ALA A 71 -8.92 9.07 -3.63
CA ALA A 71 -10.11 9.92 -3.72
C ALA A 71 -9.78 11.40 -3.92
N TYR A 72 -8.65 11.88 -3.39
CA TYR A 72 -8.24 13.28 -3.52
C TYR A 72 -7.21 13.50 -4.63
N LEU A 73 -6.22 12.61 -4.77
CA LEU A 73 -5.18 12.77 -5.81
C LEU A 73 -5.66 12.40 -7.22
N GLY A 74 -6.73 11.60 -7.31
CA GLY A 74 -7.25 11.08 -8.56
C GLY A 74 -6.55 9.79 -8.99
N PRO A 75 -7.30 8.74 -9.39
CA PRO A 75 -6.72 7.44 -9.77
C PRO A 75 -5.71 7.50 -10.92
N THR A 76 -5.86 8.46 -11.82
CA THR A 76 -4.99 8.67 -12.98
C THR A 76 -3.60 9.15 -12.58
N THR A 77 -3.51 10.03 -11.59
CA THR A 77 -2.24 10.55 -11.03
C THR A 77 -1.58 9.51 -10.13
N VAL A 78 -2.36 8.72 -9.39
CA VAL A 78 -1.84 7.64 -8.53
C VAL A 78 -1.16 6.53 -9.33
N ASN A 79 -1.65 6.25 -10.54
CA ASN A 79 -1.17 5.15 -11.38
C ASN A 79 -0.37 5.63 -12.60
N SER A 80 -0.14 6.94 -12.76
CA SER A 80 0.71 7.46 -13.83
C SER A 80 2.18 7.13 -13.54
N GLY A 81 2.91 6.75 -14.59
CA GLY A 81 4.38 6.61 -14.52
C GLY A 81 5.13 7.94 -14.52
N SER A 82 4.41 9.05 -14.69
CA SER A 82 4.93 10.41 -14.72
C SER A 82 4.44 11.21 -13.52
N MET A 83 5.33 12.07 -13.00
CA MET A 83 4.98 13.07 -11.99
C MET A 83 4.28 14.25 -12.68
N VAL A 84 3.06 14.56 -12.26
CA VAL A 84 2.32 15.73 -12.75
C VAL A 84 2.41 16.82 -11.68
N ALA A 85 2.93 17.98 -12.03
CA ALA A 85 2.93 19.14 -11.14
C ALA A 85 1.66 19.95 -11.38
N GLY A 86 0.80 20.01 -10.38
CA GLY A 86 -0.32 20.96 -10.27
C GLY A 86 -0.15 21.81 -9.02
N GLU A 87 -1.24 22.33 -8.48
CA GLU A 87 -1.23 23.01 -7.17
C GLU A 87 -0.90 22.02 -6.02
N VAL A 88 -0.52 22.58 -4.87
CA VAL A 88 -0.23 21.79 -3.66
C VAL A 88 -1.50 21.06 -3.21
N MET A 89 -1.48 19.73 -3.28
CA MET A 89 -2.56 18.88 -2.77
C MET A 89 -2.53 18.87 -1.23
N ALA A 90 -3.22 19.82 -0.61
CA ALA A 90 -3.40 19.92 0.84
C ALA A 90 -4.84 19.59 1.26
N ASP A 91 -5.45 18.57 0.66
CA ASP A 91 -6.79 18.08 0.97
C ASP A 91 -6.81 16.63 1.46
N GLY A 92 -7.90 16.24 2.12
CA GLY A 92 -8.11 14.86 2.58
C GLY A 92 -6.96 14.35 3.46
N PRO A 93 -6.35 13.19 3.13
CA PRO A 93 -5.26 12.63 3.95
C PRO A 93 -3.96 13.42 3.83
N TYR A 94 -3.77 14.16 2.72
CA TYR A 94 -2.58 14.96 2.44
C TYR A 94 -2.42 16.16 3.38
N ARG A 95 -3.46 16.49 4.15
CA ARG A 95 -3.42 17.47 5.23
C ARG A 95 -2.69 16.98 6.47
N TYR A 96 -2.66 15.67 6.68
CA TYR A 96 -2.14 15.06 7.90
C TYR A 96 -0.80 14.38 7.66
N MET A 97 -0.59 13.82 6.47
CA MET A 97 0.67 13.22 6.03
C MET A 97 0.84 13.39 4.53
N ARG A 98 2.08 13.58 4.06
CA ARG A 98 2.36 13.75 2.62
C ARG A 98 2.16 12.48 1.79
N ASN A 99 2.41 11.32 2.39
CA ASN A 99 2.57 10.06 1.66
C ASN A 99 1.57 8.95 2.08
N PRO A 100 0.25 9.20 2.12
CA PRO A 100 -0.73 8.22 2.59
C PRO A 100 -0.77 6.96 1.70
N LEU A 101 -0.52 7.09 0.40
CA LEU A 101 -0.52 5.97 -0.55
C LEU A 101 0.65 5.01 -0.31
N TYR A 102 1.83 5.54 0.05
CA TYR A 102 3.01 4.75 0.40
C TYR A 102 2.82 4.05 1.76
N ILE A 103 2.18 4.71 2.73
CA ILE A 103 1.76 4.04 3.97
C ILE A 103 0.75 2.93 3.70
N GLY A 104 -0.23 3.17 2.83
CA GLY A 104 -1.16 2.14 2.38
C GLY A 104 -0.45 0.95 1.73
N LEU A 105 0.55 1.19 0.88
CA LEU A 105 1.38 0.15 0.28
C LEU A 105 2.16 -0.63 1.34
N LEU A 106 2.83 0.06 2.27
CA LEU A 106 3.61 -0.59 3.33
C LEU A 106 2.71 -1.46 4.22
N CYS A 107 1.55 -0.95 4.64
CA CYS A 107 0.57 -1.75 5.39
C CYS A 107 0.11 -2.98 4.57
N MET A 108 -0.15 -2.83 3.28
CA MET A 108 -0.55 -3.97 2.43
C MET A 108 0.54 -5.04 2.36
N VAL A 109 1.81 -4.63 2.23
CA VAL A 109 2.94 -5.57 2.20
C VAL A 109 3.15 -6.21 3.57
N ILE A 110 2.95 -5.49 4.68
CA ILE A 110 2.97 -6.09 6.03
C ILE A 110 1.90 -7.17 6.15
N ALA A 111 0.67 -6.92 5.69
CA ALA A 111 -0.39 -7.93 5.74
C ALA A 111 -0.05 -9.17 4.89
N LEU A 112 0.51 -8.98 3.70
CA LEU A 112 0.97 -10.07 2.83
C LEU A 112 2.19 -10.80 3.38
N ALA A 113 3.07 -10.12 4.11
CA ALA A 113 4.30 -10.68 4.66
C ALA A 113 4.01 -11.84 5.64
N PHE A 114 2.87 -11.84 6.32
CA PHE A 114 2.41 -12.97 7.13
C PHE A 114 2.33 -14.27 6.30
N LEU A 115 1.98 -14.19 5.02
CA LEU A 115 1.84 -15.33 4.12
C LEU A 115 3.14 -15.68 3.37
N MET A 116 4.19 -14.87 3.50
CA MET A 116 5.49 -15.12 2.87
C MET A 116 6.39 -15.96 3.79
N PRO A 117 7.36 -16.71 3.25
CA PRO A 117 8.46 -17.24 4.06
C PRO A 117 9.16 -16.14 4.84
N VAL A 118 9.69 -16.42 6.04
CA VAL A 118 10.30 -15.39 6.93
C VAL A 118 11.35 -14.52 6.21
N THR A 119 12.26 -15.14 5.44
CA THR A 119 13.30 -14.40 4.70
C THR A 119 12.71 -13.63 3.51
N GLY A 120 11.65 -14.17 2.89
CA GLY A 120 10.84 -13.49 1.87
C GLY A 120 10.12 -12.24 2.39
N ALA A 121 9.48 -12.35 3.55
CA ALA A 121 8.84 -11.26 4.26
C ALA A 121 9.85 -10.13 4.58
N ALA A 122 11.00 -10.48 5.14
CA ALA A 122 12.06 -9.52 5.45
C ALA A 122 12.55 -8.81 4.18
N PHE A 123 12.84 -9.56 3.11
CA PHE A 123 13.22 -9.00 1.81
C PHE A 123 12.19 -8.00 1.28
N ALA A 124 10.92 -8.40 1.24
CA ALA A 124 9.85 -7.57 0.70
C ALA A 124 9.66 -6.29 1.51
N LEU A 125 9.65 -6.39 2.84
CA LEU A 125 9.48 -5.24 3.74
C LEU A 125 10.63 -4.25 3.63
N ILE A 126 11.88 -4.73 3.60
CA ILE A 126 13.07 -3.88 3.49
C ILE A 126 13.06 -3.14 2.16
N LEU A 127 12.89 -3.86 1.03
CA LEU A 127 12.96 -3.23 -0.28
C LEU A 127 11.78 -2.31 -0.57
N ILE A 128 10.56 -2.68 -0.17
CA ILE A 128 9.39 -1.79 -0.34
C ILE A 128 9.57 -0.52 0.47
N THR A 129 10.08 -0.62 1.69
CA THR A 129 10.34 0.56 2.54
C THR A 129 11.41 1.44 1.91
N ALA A 130 12.56 0.88 1.53
CA ALA A 130 13.65 1.62 0.92
C ALA A 130 13.23 2.28 -0.41
N PHE A 131 12.50 1.55 -1.25
CA PHE A 131 12.00 2.06 -2.53
C PHE A 131 10.95 3.17 -2.34
N SER A 132 10.04 3.02 -1.38
CA SER A 132 9.03 4.04 -1.06
C SER A 132 9.68 5.33 -0.54
N ILE A 133 10.72 5.21 0.32
CA ILE A 133 11.49 6.37 0.77
C ILE A 133 12.20 7.05 -0.40
N ARG A 134 12.87 6.28 -1.27
CA ARG A 134 13.53 6.83 -2.46
C ARG A 134 12.57 7.59 -3.37
N LEU A 135 11.40 7.00 -3.66
CA LEU A 135 10.38 7.65 -4.47
C LEU A 135 9.85 8.93 -3.82
N THR A 136 9.56 8.87 -2.51
CA THR A 136 9.12 10.04 -1.73
C THR A 136 10.11 11.19 -1.86
N LEU A 137 11.41 10.92 -1.68
CA LEU A 137 12.44 11.97 -1.77
C LEU A 137 12.56 12.54 -3.20
N GLY A 138 12.43 11.69 -4.22
CA GLY A 138 12.41 12.12 -5.62
C GLY A 138 11.20 12.99 -5.96
N GLU A 139 10.01 12.59 -5.51
CA GLU A 139 8.77 13.36 -5.67
C GLU A 139 8.85 14.71 -4.96
N GLU A 140 9.36 14.74 -3.72
CA GLU A 140 9.54 15.98 -2.98
C GLU A 140 10.51 16.93 -3.69
N ALA A 141 11.64 16.44 -4.18
CA ALA A 141 12.59 17.25 -4.93
C ALA A 141 11.98 17.78 -6.24
N PHE A 142 11.28 16.92 -6.98
CA PHE A 142 10.61 17.30 -8.22
C PHE A 142 9.51 18.36 -8.01
N LEU A 143 8.62 18.14 -7.03
CA LEU A 143 7.53 19.06 -6.73
C LEU A 143 8.04 20.38 -6.15
N THR A 144 9.09 20.36 -5.34
CA THR A 144 9.75 21.60 -4.87
C THR A 144 10.31 22.40 -6.04
N ALA A 145 10.98 21.74 -7.00
CA ALA A 145 11.52 22.40 -8.19
C ALA A 145 10.45 22.94 -9.15
N LYS A 146 9.25 22.35 -9.17
CA LYS A 146 8.16 22.73 -10.08
C LYS A 146 7.17 23.74 -9.49
N ILE A 147 6.81 23.58 -8.22
CA ILE A 147 5.80 24.41 -7.54
C ILE A 147 6.47 25.56 -6.78
N GLY A 148 7.69 25.37 -6.26
CA GLY A 148 8.43 26.40 -5.52
C GLY A 148 7.96 26.57 -4.08
N GLU A 149 8.01 27.82 -3.59
CA GLU A 149 7.76 28.21 -2.19
C GLU A 149 6.46 27.69 -1.57
N PRO A 150 5.30 27.67 -2.27
CA PRO A 150 4.07 27.11 -1.71
C PRO A 150 4.22 25.64 -1.28
N TYR A 151 4.97 24.86 -2.05
CA TYR A 151 5.23 23.47 -1.71
C TYR A 151 6.24 23.34 -0.57
N ALA A 152 7.28 24.17 -0.54
CA ALA A 152 8.24 24.20 0.57
C ALA A 152 7.54 24.48 1.91
N ALA A 153 6.65 25.49 1.96
CA ALA A 153 5.83 25.77 3.14
C ALA A 153 4.97 24.57 3.56
N TYR A 154 4.39 23.86 2.58
CA TYR A 154 3.65 22.62 2.83
C TYR A 154 4.54 21.49 3.39
N LEU A 155 5.78 21.32 2.92
CA LEU A 155 6.73 20.33 3.45
C LEU A 155 7.06 20.58 4.93
N HIS A 156 7.15 21.85 5.34
CA HIS A 156 7.35 22.24 6.75
C HIS A 156 6.10 22.02 7.61
N ALA A 157 4.92 22.22 7.02
CA ALA A 157 3.66 22.03 7.73
C ALA A 157 3.25 20.56 7.84
N VAL A 158 3.53 19.69 6.87
CA VAL A 158 2.98 18.32 6.88
C VAL A 158 4.10 17.28 6.99
N PRO A 159 4.05 16.35 7.96
CA PRO A 159 5.05 15.28 8.07
C PRO A 159 4.96 14.29 6.91
N ARG A 160 6.04 13.54 6.64
CA ARG A 160 6.08 12.57 5.54
C ARG A 160 5.11 11.41 5.73
N PHE A 161 5.13 10.78 6.92
CA PHE A 161 4.56 9.46 7.15
C PHE A 161 3.63 9.37 8.37
N ILE A 162 4.02 9.98 9.50
CA ILE A 162 3.23 9.93 10.73
C ILE A 162 2.20 11.05 10.70
N PRO A 163 0.88 10.75 10.76
CA PRO A 163 -0.14 11.79 10.63
C PRO A 163 -0.08 12.80 11.79
N ARG A 164 -0.13 14.09 11.45
CA ARG A 164 -0.22 15.19 12.42
C ARG A 164 -1.59 15.85 12.33
N PHE A 165 -2.41 15.67 13.37
CA PHE A 165 -3.78 16.22 13.42
C PHE A 165 -3.85 17.69 13.86
N ARG A 166 -2.79 18.22 14.49
CA ARG A 166 -2.72 19.62 14.91
C ARG A 166 -2.03 20.49 13.86
N GLY A 167 -2.58 21.67 13.60
CA GLY A 167 -2.02 22.63 12.64
C GLY A 167 -1.98 22.08 11.22
N ALA A 168 -3.04 21.36 10.83
CA ALA A 168 -3.21 20.91 9.45
C ALA A 168 -3.46 22.12 8.54
N PRO A 169 -2.88 22.17 7.33
CA PRO A 169 -3.13 23.24 6.38
C PRO A 169 -4.62 23.42 6.07
N VAL A 170 -4.97 24.65 5.67
CA VAL A 170 -6.32 24.95 5.16
C VAL A 170 -6.58 24.09 3.92
N PRO A 171 -7.74 23.43 3.81
CA PRO A 171 -8.11 22.64 2.64
C PRO A 171 -8.03 23.47 1.37
N ALA A 172 -7.45 22.93 0.30
CA ALA A 172 -7.42 23.55 -1.02
C ALA A 172 -8.78 23.44 -1.76
N GLY A 173 -9.74 22.70 -1.20
CA GLY A 173 -11.12 22.65 -1.69
C GLY A 173 -11.40 21.55 -2.73
N THR A 174 -10.48 20.61 -2.90
CA THR A 174 -10.63 19.47 -3.81
C THR A 174 -11.78 18.57 -3.38
N LYS A 175 -12.72 18.29 -4.30
CA LYS A 175 -13.85 17.38 -4.04
C LYS A 175 -13.40 15.91 -4.17
N PRO A 176 -13.68 15.04 -3.18
CA PRO A 176 -13.25 13.65 -3.23
C PRO A 176 -14.03 12.83 -4.26
N GLN A 177 -13.31 12.01 -5.02
CA GLN A 177 -13.86 11.08 -6.01
C GLN A 177 -13.94 9.66 -5.46
N TRP A 178 -14.72 9.46 -4.39
CA TRP A 178 -14.77 8.19 -3.64
C TRP A 178 -15.06 6.95 -4.50
N LEU A 179 -16.09 7.01 -5.35
CA LEU A 179 -16.46 5.87 -6.19
C LEU A 179 -15.34 5.48 -7.13
N ARG A 180 -14.70 6.47 -7.79
CA ARG A 180 -13.58 6.23 -8.70
C ARG A 180 -12.37 5.68 -7.96
N ALA A 181 -12.08 6.19 -6.76
CA ALA A 181 -10.98 5.71 -5.93
C ALA A 181 -11.19 4.26 -5.48
N PHE A 182 -12.39 3.93 -4.98
CA PHE A 182 -12.73 2.58 -4.57
C PHE A 182 -12.56 1.59 -5.73
N VAL A 183 -13.10 1.96 -6.89
CA VAL A 183 -13.06 1.14 -8.11
C VAL A 183 -11.62 1.04 -8.66
N ALA A 184 -10.78 2.07 -8.54
CA ALA A 184 -9.38 2.01 -8.94
C ALA A 184 -8.49 1.17 -8.00
N GLU A 185 -8.92 1.00 -6.75
CA GLU A 185 -8.22 0.28 -5.69
C GLU A 185 -8.80 -1.14 -5.48
N LEU A 186 -9.39 -1.75 -6.53
CA LEU A 186 -9.89 -3.12 -6.47
C LEU A 186 -8.83 -4.16 -6.12
N THR A 187 -7.58 -3.99 -6.55
CA THR A 187 -6.50 -4.95 -6.22
C THR A 187 -6.24 -5.05 -4.71
N PRO A 188 -5.96 -3.96 -3.97
CA PRO A 188 -5.79 -4.05 -2.52
C PRO A 188 -7.08 -4.48 -1.80
N ILE A 189 -8.26 -4.13 -2.30
CA ILE A 189 -9.54 -4.65 -1.78
C ILE A 189 -9.60 -6.19 -1.94
N GLY A 190 -9.23 -6.69 -3.12
CA GLY A 190 -9.18 -8.12 -3.41
C GLY A 190 -8.20 -8.87 -2.51
N VAL A 191 -7.04 -8.29 -2.22
CA VAL A 191 -6.07 -8.87 -1.27
C VAL A 191 -6.65 -8.93 0.15
N LEU A 192 -7.32 -7.88 0.63
CA LEU A 192 -8.02 -7.91 1.92
C LEU A 192 -9.06 -9.04 1.96
N VAL A 193 -9.90 -9.16 0.93
CA VAL A 193 -10.91 -10.22 0.84
C VAL A 193 -10.22 -11.60 0.83
N ALA A 194 -9.14 -11.75 0.09
CA ALA A 194 -8.39 -12.99 0.01
C ALA A 194 -7.81 -13.41 1.36
N ILE A 195 -7.24 -12.47 2.14
CA ILE A 195 -6.73 -12.75 3.50
C ILE A 195 -7.88 -13.16 4.44
N ILE A 196 -9.03 -12.48 4.39
CA ILE A 196 -10.20 -12.82 5.21
C ILE A 196 -10.74 -14.20 4.87
N VAL A 197 -10.80 -14.54 3.57
CA VAL A 197 -11.27 -15.86 3.11
C VAL A 197 -10.26 -16.94 3.49
N TYR A 198 -8.96 -16.68 3.31
CA TYR A 198 -7.90 -17.58 3.75
C TYR A 198 -8.01 -17.86 5.25
N ALA A 199 -8.31 -16.84 6.05
CA ALA A 199 -8.45 -16.98 7.49
C ALA A 199 -9.60 -17.91 7.93
N ARG A 200 -10.61 -18.10 7.07
CA ARG A 200 -11.75 -18.99 7.34
C ARG A 200 -11.56 -20.39 6.79
N ASN A 201 -11.02 -20.50 5.58
CA ASN A 201 -11.03 -21.74 4.81
C ASN A 201 -9.67 -22.43 4.74
N TYR A 202 -8.57 -21.72 5.07
CA TYR A 202 -7.19 -22.19 4.92
C TYR A 202 -6.88 -22.79 3.53
N ASP A 203 -7.55 -22.29 2.48
CA ASP A 203 -7.41 -22.74 1.09
C ASP A 203 -6.54 -21.75 0.29
N PRO A 204 -5.27 -22.09 -0.02
CA PRO A 204 -4.39 -21.23 -0.79
C PRO A 204 -4.84 -21.04 -2.25
N GLN A 205 -5.50 -22.03 -2.84
CA GLN A 205 -5.93 -22.00 -4.25
C GLN A 205 -7.09 -21.03 -4.42
N LEU A 206 -8.07 -21.08 -3.52
CA LEU A 206 -9.18 -20.12 -3.48
C LEU A 206 -8.65 -18.69 -3.28
N THR A 207 -7.69 -18.52 -2.38
CA THR A 207 -7.06 -17.22 -2.09
C THR A 207 -6.38 -16.64 -3.34
N GLY A 208 -5.61 -17.45 -4.06
CA GLY A 208 -4.97 -17.04 -5.32
C GLY A 208 -5.98 -16.65 -6.40
N ARG A 209 -7.07 -17.42 -6.55
CA ARG A 209 -8.15 -17.12 -7.52
C ARG A 209 -8.82 -15.78 -7.22
N ILE A 210 -9.11 -15.47 -5.95
CA ILE A 210 -9.70 -14.18 -5.56
C ILE A 210 -8.77 -13.03 -5.96
N ILE A 211 -7.48 -13.12 -5.64
CA ILE A 211 -6.51 -12.07 -5.99
C ILE A 211 -6.45 -11.86 -7.50
N LEU A 212 -6.42 -12.94 -8.29
CA LEU A 212 -6.40 -12.86 -9.75
C LEU A 212 -7.68 -12.24 -10.34
N ILE A 213 -8.84 -12.60 -9.81
CA ILE A 213 -10.14 -12.02 -10.22
C ILE A 213 -10.15 -10.52 -9.98
N PHE A 214 -9.78 -10.07 -8.78
CA PHE A 214 -9.76 -8.65 -8.44
C PHE A 214 -8.68 -7.89 -9.22
N PHE A 215 -7.52 -8.51 -9.45
CA PHE A 215 -6.47 -7.94 -10.29
C PHE A 215 -6.97 -7.74 -11.72
N GLY A 216 -7.55 -8.76 -12.34
CA GLY A 216 -8.14 -8.69 -13.68
C GLY A 216 -9.25 -7.65 -13.77
N ALA A 217 -10.17 -7.64 -12.80
CA ALA A 217 -11.23 -6.63 -12.71
C ALA A 217 -10.66 -5.21 -12.61
N SER A 218 -9.59 -5.02 -11.84
CA SER A 218 -8.93 -3.71 -11.72
C SER A 218 -8.33 -3.24 -13.05
N LEU A 219 -7.74 -4.14 -13.85
CA LEU A 219 -7.20 -3.81 -15.17
C LEU A 219 -8.31 -3.36 -16.12
N VAL A 220 -9.42 -4.11 -16.16
CA VAL A 220 -10.60 -3.77 -16.98
C VAL A 220 -11.13 -2.41 -16.59
N VAL A 221 -11.43 -2.22 -15.31
CA VAL A 221 -11.91 -0.95 -14.77
C VAL A 221 -11.00 0.22 -15.14
N ARG A 222 -9.68 0.05 -14.95
CA ARG A 222 -8.69 1.11 -15.24
C ARG A 222 -8.62 1.45 -16.72
N ALA A 223 -8.87 0.49 -17.61
CA ALA A 223 -8.93 0.73 -19.04
C ALA A 223 -10.14 1.60 -19.44
N PHE A 224 -11.26 1.50 -18.71
CA PHE A 224 -12.49 2.25 -18.99
C PHE A 224 -12.67 3.52 -18.14
N LEU A 225 -11.81 3.78 -17.16
CA LEU A 225 -11.86 5.02 -16.38
C LEU A 225 -11.48 6.21 -17.28
N PRO A 226 -12.35 7.23 -17.42
CA PRO A 226 -12.04 8.40 -18.24
C PRO A 226 -10.78 9.09 -17.71
N ARG A 227 -9.82 9.37 -18.59
CA ARG A 227 -8.65 10.18 -18.24
C ARG A 227 -9.13 11.59 -17.94
N VAL A 228 -8.96 12.04 -16.70
CA VAL A 228 -9.16 13.45 -16.38
C VAL A 228 -7.99 14.20 -16.98
N ASN A 229 -8.24 14.97 -18.05
CA ASN A 229 -7.29 15.94 -18.54
C ASN A 229 -7.13 17.01 -17.44
N VAL A 230 -6.05 16.93 -16.69
CA VAL A 230 -5.54 18.09 -15.97
C VAL A 230 -5.02 19.02 -17.05
N ASN A 231 -5.87 19.89 -17.59
CA ASN A 231 -5.41 20.96 -18.45
C ASN A 231 -4.42 21.78 -17.61
N PRO A 232 -3.14 21.91 -18.01
CA PRO A 232 -2.30 22.93 -17.44
C PRO A 232 -2.85 24.24 -18.02
N GLU A 233 -3.70 24.95 -17.28
CA GLU A 233 -3.87 26.36 -17.61
C GLU A 233 -2.48 27.00 -17.47
N PRO A 234 -1.97 27.67 -18.51
CA PRO A 234 -0.73 28.41 -18.37
C PRO A 234 -0.98 29.49 -17.32
N MET A 235 -0.18 29.49 -16.25
CA MET A 235 -0.14 30.61 -15.32
C MET A 235 0.12 31.89 -16.13
N LYS A 236 -0.87 32.80 -16.12
CA LYS A 236 -0.73 34.16 -16.64
C LYS A 236 0.04 35.01 -15.63
#